data_AF-A0A3D3ZIZ5-F1
#
_entry.id   AF-A0A3D3ZIZ5-F1
#
_cell.length_a   1.000
_cell.length_b   1.000
_cell.length_c   1.000
_cell.angle_alpha   90.00
_cell.angle_beta   90.00
_cell.angle_gamma   90.00
#
_symmetry.space_group_name_H-M   'P 1'
#
loop_
_entity.id
_entity.type
_entity.pdbx_description
1 polymer ?
#
loop_
_entity_poly.entity_id
_entity_poly.type
_entity_poly.pdbx_seq_one_letter_code
_entity_poly.pdbx_strand_id
1 'polypeptide(L)' 'MARLHLGINTCFAVKRWPEPQQWLSIVKEELGLDCCQFSLDLVDPMLDENAVGAYA' A
#
# COMPACT_ATOMS: atom_id res chain seq x y z
N MET A 1 1.82 -24.70 20.76
CA MET A 1 0.92 -24.25 19.67
C MET A 1 1.51 -22.99 19.07
N ALA A 2 1.47 -22.84 17.75
CA ALA A 2 1.93 -21.61 17.08
C ALA A 2 0.81 -20.56 17.06
N ARG A 3 1.18 -19.28 17.19
CA ARG A 3 0.26 -18.14 16.99
C ARG A 3 0.39 -17.66 15.55
N LEU A 4 -0.72 -17.64 14.83
CA LEU A 4 -0.79 -17.14 13.45
C LEU A 4 -1.24 -15.68 13.47
N HIS A 5 -0.61 -14.83 12.65
CA HIS A 5 -1.06 -13.47 12.34
C HIS A 5 -1.35 -13.38 10.86
N LEU A 6 -2.57 -12.99 10.51
CA LEU A 6 -2.97 -12.74 9.15
C LEU A 6 -2.57 -11.32 8.75
N GLY A 7 -2.06 -11.17 7.53
CA GLY A 7 -1.75 -9.89 6.93
C GLY A 7 -2.01 -9.92 5.43
N ILE A 8 -1.79 -8.78 4.79
CA ILE A 8 -2.07 -8.59 3.36
C ILE A 8 -0.91 -7.87 2.66
N ASN A 9 -0.63 -8.24 1.42
CA ASN A 9 0.27 -7.46 0.56
C ASN A 9 -0.53 -6.34 -0.11
N THR A 10 0.00 -5.11 -0.14
CA THR A 10 -0.71 -3.95 -0.70
C THR A 10 -0.79 -3.93 -2.25
N CYS A 11 -0.33 -4.97 -2.96
CA CYS A 11 -0.42 -5.08 -4.42
C CYS A 11 -1.85 -5.04 -4.97
N PHE A 12 -2.86 -5.35 -4.14
CA PHE A 12 -4.27 -5.21 -4.53
C PHE A 12 -4.62 -3.75 -4.87
N ALA A 13 -3.92 -2.78 -4.28
CA ALA A 13 -4.18 -1.36 -4.43
C ALA A 13 -3.50 -0.71 -5.65
N VAL A 14 -2.50 -1.38 -6.22
CA VAL A 14 -1.73 -0.90 -7.37
C VAL A 14 -2.68 -0.54 -8.53
N LYS A 15 -2.54 0.69 -9.03
CA LYS A 15 -3.34 1.28 -10.12
C LYS A 15 -4.85 1.44 -9.84
N ARG A 16 -5.33 1.14 -8.63
CA ARG A 16 -6.75 1.26 -8.26
C ARG A 16 -6.97 2.35 -7.22
N TRP A 17 -6.18 2.31 -6.15
CA TRP A 17 -6.25 3.22 -5.01
C TRP A 17 -4.84 3.74 -4.71
N PRO A 18 -4.36 4.75 -5.44
CA PRO A 18 -3.02 5.30 -5.23
C PRO A 18 -2.89 6.04 -3.89
N GLU A 19 -3.98 6.65 -3.41
CA GLU A 19 -3.97 7.41 -2.17
C GLU A 19 -3.89 6.49 -0.95
N PRO A 20 -2.90 6.68 -0.04
CA PRO A 20 -2.73 5.86 1.16
C PRO A 20 -4.00 5.65 1.98
N GLN A 21 -4.80 6.71 2.15
CA GLN A 21 -6.01 6.70 2.95
C GLN A 21 -7.08 5.76 2.39
N GLN A 22 -7.13 5.58 1.06
CA GLN A 22 -8.11 4.71 0.41
C GLN A 22 -7.83 3.24 0.71
N TRP A 23 -6.60 2.76 0.46
CA TRP A 23 -6.29 1.35 0.71
C TRP A 23 -6.12 1.04 2.21
N LEU A 24 -5.73 2.00 3.04
CA LEU A 24 -5.74 1.84 4.50
C LEU A 24 -7.14 1.61 5.04
N SER A 25 -8.14 2.35 4.53
CA SER A 25 -9.55 2.14 4.89
C SER A 25 -10.00 0.72 4.52
N ILE A 26 -9.64 0.22 3.34
CA ILE A 26 -9.97 -1.15 2.92
C ILE A 26 -9.31 -2.17 3.87
N VAL A 27 -8.01 -2.02 4.16
CA VAL A 27 -7.28 -2.94 5.03
C VAL A 27 -7.87 -2.97 6.44
N LYS A 28 -8.12 -1.80 7.04
CA LYS A 28 -8.51 -1.69 8.45
C LYS A 28 -10.00 -1.86 8.66
N GLU A 29 -10.82 -1.11 7.93
CA GLU A 29 -12.26 -1.00 8.17
C GLU A 29 -13.05 -2.09 7.45
N GLU A 30 -12.63 -2.50 6.25
CA GLU A 30 -13.33 -3.54 5.49
C GLU A 30 -12.80 -4.96 5.76
N LEU A 31 -11.47 -5.12 5.81
CA LEU A 31 -10.83 -6.43 6.00
C LEU A 31 -10.47 -6.77 7.45
N GLY A 32 -10.45 -5.77 8.34
CA GLY A 32 -10.12 -5.97 9.76
C GLY A 32 -8.67 -6.42 10.01
N LEU A 33 -7.73 -6.05 9.14
CA LEU A 33 -6.33 -6.45 9.23
C LEU A 33 -5.46 -5.32 9.81
N ASP A 34 -4.42 -5.72 10.56
CA ASP A 34 -3.48 -4.80 11.23
C ASP A 34 -2.03 -4.95 10.74
N CYS A 35 -1.78 -5.90 9.82
CA CYS A 35 -0.45 -6.20 9.31
C CYS A 35 -0.44 -6.17 7.79
N CYS A 36 0.44 -5.35 7.22
CA CYS A 36 0.62 -5.22 5.78
C CYS A 36 2.06 -5.45 5.37
N GLN A 37 2.25 -6.09 4.22
CA GLN A 37 3.48 -6.03 3.44
C GLN A 37 3.31 -4.95 2.36
N PHE A 38 4.11 -3.89 2.46
CA PHE A 38 4.09 -2.80 1.50
C PHE A 38 4.71 -3.21 0.16
N SER A 39 4.00 -2.98 -0.94
CA SER A 39 4.50 -3.15 -2.31
C SER A 39 5.11 -1.87 -2.85
N LEU A 40 6.32 -1.96 -3.41
CA LEU A 40 6.99 -0.85 -4.10
C LEU A 40 6.31 -0.48 -5.43
N ASP A 41 5.36 -1.28 -5.91
CA ASP A 41 4.54 -0.90 -7.07
C ASP A 41 3.57 0.25 -6.76
N LEU A 42 3.36 0.60 -5.47
CA LEU A 42 2.57 1.77 -5.07
C LEU A 42 3.39 3.06 -5.03
N VAL A 43 4.69 2.97 -4.75
CA VAL A 43 5.60 4.11 -4.65
C VAL A 43 6.94 3.69 -5.22
N ASP A 44 7.33 4.32 -6.33
CA ASP A 44 8.65 4.11 -6.90
C ASP A 44 9.70 4.62 -5.90
N PRO A 45 10.61 3.74 -5.40
CA PRO A 45 11.64 4.14 -4.45
C PRO A 45 12.71 5.06 -5.05
N MET A 46 12.76 5.19 -6.38
CA MET A 46 13.69 6.07 -7.10
C MET A 46 13.08 7.44 -7.42
N LEU A 47 11.83 7.67 -7.02
CA LEU A 47 11.16 8.94 -7.25
C LEU A 47 11.83 10.03 -6.40
N ASP A 48 12.47 10.99 -7.05
CA ASP A 48 13.05 12.17 -6.43
C ASP A 48 12.24 13.44 -6.78
N GLU A 49 12.54 14.55 -6.11
CA GLU A 49 11.83 15.82 -6.34
C GLU A 49 11.96 16.31 -7.80
N ASN A 50 13.05 15.94 -8.48
CA ASN A 50 13.27 16.31 -9.89
C ASN A 50 12.39 15.48 -10.82
N ALA A 51 12.14 14.21 -10.50
CA ALA A 51 11.28 13.31 -11.25
C ALA A 51 9.82 13.74 -11.19
N VAL A 52 9.35 14.24 -10.04
CA VAL A 52 7.98 14.77 -9.88
C VAL A 52 7.72 15.92 -10.86
N GLY A 53 8.70 16.81 -11.05
CA GLY A 53 8.60 17.95 -11.97
C GLY A 53 8.48 17.56 -13.45
N ALA A 54 8.86 16.33 -13.83
CA ALA A 54 8.72 15.83 -15.20
C ALA A 54 7.31 15.29 -15.52
N TYR A 55 6.48 15.05 -14.49
CA TYR A 55 5.11 14.55 -14.61
C TYR A 55 4.03 15.62 -14.36
N ALA A 56 4.41 16.83 -13.95
CA ALA A 56 3.54 17.99 -13.76
C ALA A 56 3.42 18.83 -15.06
#